data_AF-A0A5E7UZ53-F1
#
_entry.id   AF-A0A5E7UZ53-F1
#
_cell.length_a   1.000
_cell.length_b   1.000
_cell.length_c   1.000
_cell.angle_alpha   90.00
_cell.angle_beta   90.00
_cell.angle_gamma   90.00
#
_symmetry.space_group_name_H-M   'P 1'
#
loop_
_entity.id
_entity.type
_entity.pdbx_description
1 polymer ?
#
loop_
_entity_poly.entity_id
_entity_poly.type
_entity_poly.pdbx_seq_one_letter_code
_entity_poly.pdbx_strand_id
1 'polypeptide(L)'
;MTQAIASPLVHDLIGVGFGPSNLALAIALQERGASQGELDVLFLDKQADYRWHGNTLVTQSELQISFLKDLVTLRNPTSPYSFVNYLKAHGRLVDFINLGTFYPCRMEYNDYLRWVAGQFTAQSRYGEEVLTIEPVLHNHQVEALRVISRDATGHQQVRTTRSVVVSAGGTPRIPEVFKALRDDGRVFHHSQYLAQMAKQPCVDNRPMSIAIIGGGQSAAEAFIDLNDSFPSVQVDMILRGSALKPADDSPFVNEVFSPEFTDLVFQQPSSERERLVNEYHNTNYSVVDIDLIERIYGIFYRQKVSGIARHAFRTLTTIEKATANERGIELVLRNNATGEVSVRHYDAVVLATGYERQMHRKLLAPLEEYLGDFEVDRNYKLITDERCKAGLYMQGFCQASHGLSDTLLSILPIRADEIAGSLYEHGKHRGHGRSVVDLLLATAS
;
A
#
# COMPACT_ATOMS: atom_id res chain seq x y z
N MET A 1 1.42 -16.15 29.14
CA MET A 1 2.63 -16.07 28.30
C MET A 1 2.65 -17.33 27.45
N THR A 2 2.16 -17.25 26.22
CA THR A 2 2.27 -18.33 25.24
C THR A 2 3.75 -18.45 24.87
N GLN A 3 4.36 -19.62 25.10
CA GLN A 3 5.74 -19.88 24.70
C GLN A 3 5.84 -19.71 23.18
N ALA A 4 6.71 -18.80 22.74
CA ALA A 4 7.01 -18.65 21.33
C ALA A 4 7.69 -19.91 20.81
N ILE A 5 7.22 -20.45 19.68
CA ILE A 5 7.86 -21.59 19.02
C ILE A 5 8.99 -21.03 18.16
N ALA A 6 10.23 -21.28 18.58
CA ALA A 6 11.42 -20.90 17.82
C ALA A 6 11.73 -21.95 16.74
N SER A 7 11.93 -21.52 15.50
CA SER A 7 12.44 -22.38 14.43
C SER A 7 13.98 -22.47 14.54
N PRO A 8 14.58 -23.68 14.46
CA PRO A 8 16.04 -23.84 14.47
C PRO A 8 16.71 -23.46 13.14
N LEU A 9 15.93 -23.07 12.12
CA LEU A 9 16.42 -22.72 10.79
C LEU A 9 16.71 -21.21 10.69
N VAL A 10 17.85 -20.85 10.10
CA VAL A 10 18.20 -19.46 9.78
C VAL A 10 17.93 -19.19 8.30
N HIS A 11 16.90 -18.40 8.02
CA HIS A 11 16.55 -18.00 6.65
C HIS A 11 17.57 -17.01 6.07
N ASP A 12 17.72 -16.98 4.75
CA ASP A 12 18.51 -15.95 4.07
C ASP A 12 17.76 -14.61 4.04
N LEU A 13 16.44 -14.65 3.82
CA LEU A 13 15.56 -13.49 3.80
C LEU A 13 14.20 -13.80 4.43
N ILE A 14 13.71 -12.88 5.27
CA ILE A 14 12.28 -12.80 5.60
C ILE A 14 11.70 -11.48 5.09
N GLY A 15 10.62 -11.56 4.30
CA GLY A 15 9.86 -10.40 3.86
C GLY A 15 8.65 -10.13 4.74
N VAL A 16 8.48 -8.88 5.16
CA VAL A 16 7.31 -8.40 5.89
C VAL A 16 6.27 -7.85 4.90
N GLY A 17 5.13 -8.52 4.82
CA GLY A 17 4.09 -8.32 3.81
C GLY A 17 4.33 -9.17 2.56
N PHE A 18 3.27 -9.56 1.88
CA PHE A 18 3.33 -10.24 0.58
C PHE A 18 2.39 -9.60 -0.45
N GLY A 19 2.35 -8.26 -0.42
CA GLY A 19 1.77 -7.45 -1.48
C GLY A 19 2.68 -7.33 -2.71
N PRO A 20 2.31 -6.50 -3.70
CA PRO A 20 2.99 -6.41 -5.00
C PRO A 20 4.52 -6.25 -4.94
N SER A 21 5.05 -5.46 -4.00
CA SER A 21 6.49 -5.24 -3.87
C SER A 21 7.27 -6.51 -3.54
N ASN A 22 6.82 -7.29 -2.56
CA ASN A 22 7.48 -8.55 -2.19
C ASN A 22 7.14 -9.68 -3.17
N LEU A 23 5.99 -9.60 -3.86
CA LEU A 23 5.68 -10.53 -4.94
C LEU A 23 6.61 -10.34 -6.15
N ALA A 24 6.86 -9.09 -6.56
CA ALA A 24 7.84 -8.78 -7.60
C ALA A 24 9.25 -9.23 -7.18
N LEU A 25 9.63 -9.04 -5.91
CA LEU A 25 10.89 -9.52 -5.35
C LEU A 25 11.00 -11.04 -5.39
N ALA A 26 9.95 -11.79 -5.01
CA ALA A 26 9.95 -13.25 -5.08
C ALA A 26 10.22 -13.75 -6.51
N ILE A 27 9.63 -13.10 -7.52
CA ILE A 27 9.88 -13.42 -8.93
C ILE A 27 11.35 -13.15 -9.30
N ALA A 28 11.88 -11.97 -8.96
CA ALA A 28 13.27 -11.62 -9.27
C ALA A 28 14.27 -12.56 -8.59
N LEU A 29 14.00 -12.97 -7.34
CA LEU A 29 14.82 -13.93 -6.60
C LEU A 29 14.81 -15.32 -7.26
N GLN A 30 13.64 -15.79 -7.73
CA GLN A 30 13.52 -17.05 -8.45
C GLN A 30 14.28 -17.02 -9.78
N GLU A 31 14.13 -15.95 -10.57
CA GLU A 31 14.83 -15.78 -11.85
C GLU A 31 16.36 -15.77 -11.65
N ARG A 32 16.87 -15.07 -10.62
CA ARG A 32 18.29 -15.05 -10.29
C ARG A 32 18.80 -16.37 -9.71
N GLY A 33 17.99 -17.06 -8.91
CA GLY A 33 18.33 -18.32 -8.26
C GLY A 33 18.75 -19.41 -9.25
N ALA A 34 18.16 -19.42 -10.44
CA ALA A 34 18.54 -20.33 -11.53
C ALA A 34 20.02 -20.21 -11.96
N SER A 35 20.67 -19.08 -11.71
CA SER A 35 22.08 -18.82 -12.08
C SER A 35 23.01 -18.58 -10.88
N GLN A 36 22.48 -18.10 -9.74
CA GLN A 36 23.26 -17.70 -8.57
C GLN A 36 23.06 -18.61 -7.35
N GLY A 37 22.20 -19.63 -7.46
CA GLY A 37 21.82 -20.55 -6.37
C GLY A 37 20.56 -20.07 -5.64
N GLU A 38 19.72 -21.02 -5.21
CA GLU A 38 18.49 -20.70 -4.48
C GLU A 38 18.80 -20.17 -3.07
N LEU A 39 18.02 -19.18 -2.64
CA LEU A 39 18.03 -18.66 -1.28
C LEU A 39 16.85 -19.23 -0.49
N ASP A 40 17.04 -19.45 0.81
CA ASP A 40 15.94 -19.79 1.71
C ASP A 40 15.17 -18.52 2.12
N VAL A 41 13.98 -18.35 1.52
CA VAL A 41 13.19 -17.11 1.61
C VAL A 41 11.79 -17.39 2.13
N LEU A 42 11.32 -16.54 3.04
CA LEU A 42 9.97 -16.59 3.57
C LEU A 42 9.30 -15.20 3.55
N PHE A 43 8.06 -15.12 3.07
CA PHE A 43 7.25 -13.91 3.10
C PHE A 43 6.06 -14.09 4.05
N LEU A 44 5.87 -13.14 4.96
CA LEU A 44 4.82 -13.17 5.98
C LEU A 44 3.76 -12.11 5.66
N ASP A 45 2.51 -12.50 5.46
CA ASP A 45 1.39 -11.57 5.28
C ASP A 45 0.29 -11.78 6.32
N LYS A 46 -0.22 -10.68 6.86
CA LYS A 46 -1.28 -10.71 7.88
C LYS A 46 -2.64 -11.13 7.33
N GLN A 47 -2.87 -11.01 6.02
CA GLN A 47 -4.11 -11.46 5.39
C GLN A 47 -4.09 -12.99 5.30
N ALA A 48 -5.16 -13.65 5.73
CA ALA A 48 -5.31 -15.09 5.57
C ALA A 48 -5.71 -15.48 4.12
N ASP A 49 -6.51 -14.65 3.47
CA ASP A 49 -6.89 -14.75 2.05
C ASP A 49 -6.41 -13.48 1.34
N TYR A 50 -5.34 -13.59 0.56
CA TYR A 50 -4.69 -12.43 -0.05
C TYR A 50 -5.62 -11.67 -0.99
N ARG A 51 -5.82 -10.39 -0.71
CA ARG A 51 -6.47 -9.44 -1.62
C ARG A 51 -5.68 -8.14 -1.67
N TRP A 52 -5.46 -7.63 -2.87
CA TRP A 52 -4.83 -6.33 -3.06
C TRP A 52 -5.86 -5.22 -2.86
N HIS A 53 -5.81 -4.59 -1.68
CA HIS A 53 -6.79 -3.61 -1.24
C HIS A 53 -8.24 -4.12 -1.36
N GLY A 54 -8.49 -5.37 -0.94
CA GLY A 54 -9.76 -6.08 -1.20
C GLY A 54 -11.03 -5.34 -0.80
N ASN A 55 -10.97 -4.53 0.26
CA ASN A 55 -12.11 -3.73 0.74
C ASN A 55 -12.34 -2.43 -0.05
N THR A 56 -11.53 -2.13 -1.06
CA THR A 56 -11.70 -0.97 -1.96
C THR A 56 -12.03 -1.38 -3.39
N LEU A 57 -12.24 -2.68 -3.67
CA LEU A 57 -12.57 -3.20 -5.00
C LEU A 57 -14.05 -2.98 -5.34
N VAL A 58 -14.46 -1.72 -5.42
CA VAL A 58 -15.82 -1.32 -5.85
C VAL A 58 -16.02 -1.64 -7.34
N THR A 59 -17.26 -1.75 -7.80
CA THR A 59 -17.56 -2.12 -9.19
C THR A 59 -16.89 -1.19 -10.20
N GLN A 60 -16.94 0.12 -9.96
CA GLN A 60 -16.27 1.12 -10.79
C GLN A 60 -14.86 1.42 -10.26
N SER A 61 -13.95 0.46 -10.39
CA SER A 61 -12.56 0.62 -9.97
C SER A 61 -11.58 0.24 -11.07
N GLU A 62 -11.15 1.23 -11.85
CA GLU A 62 -10.12 1.04 -12.88
C GLU A 62 -8.71 1.17 -12.29
N LEU A 63 -7.76 0.47 -12.89
CA LEU A 63 -6.36 0.60 -12.54
C LEU A 63 -5.79 1.90 -13.11
N GLN A 64 -5.14 2.72 -12.29
CA GLN A 64 -4.58 4.01 -12.71
C GLN A 64 -3.16 3.90 -13.31
N ILE A 65 -2.84 2.73 -13.87
CA ILE A 65 -1.53 2.46 -14.49
C ILE A 65 -1.73 1.45 -15.61
N SER A 66 -0.94 1.58 -16.68
CA SER A 66 -0.94 0.62 -17.78
C SER A 66 -0.60 -0.79 -17.28
N PHE A 67 -1.32 -1.80 -17.78
CA PHE A 67 -1.03 -3.21 -17.47
C PHE A 67 0.40 -3.65 -17.84
N LEU A 68 1.10 -2.92 -18.72
CA LEU A 68 2.50 -3.20 -19.07
C LEU A 68 3.47 -2.85 -17.94
N LYS A 69 3.06 -2.03 -16.97
CA LYS A 69 3.76 -1.85 -15.69
C LYS A 69 3.28 -2.90 -14.67
N ASP A 70 3.28 -4.17 -15.10
CA ASP A 70 3.01 -5.32 -14.22
C ASP A 70 4.23 -5.65 -13.34
N LEU A 71 4.27 -6.83 -12.72
CA LEU A 71 5.34 -7.21 -11.79
C LEU A 71 6.67 -7.60 -12.46
N VAL A 72 6.71 -7.74 -13.80
CA VAL A 72 7.87 -8.31 -14.51
C VAL A 72 8.22 -7.64 -15.83
N THR A 73 7.25 -7.14 -16.59
CA THR A 73 7.40 -6.84 -18.02
C THR A 73 8.48 -5.81 -18.29
N LEU A 74 8.64 -4.77 -17.46
CA LEU A 74 9.71 -3.78 -17.63
C LEU A 74 11.12 -4.36 -17.44
N ARG A 75 11.27 -5.44 -16.67
CA ARG A 75 12.54 -6.16 -16.47
C ARG A 75 12.73 -7.27 -17.50
N ASN A 76 11.70 -8.08 -17.67
CA ASN A 76 11.72 -9.31 -18.46
C ASN A 76 10.35 -9.58 -19.09
N PRO A 77 10.09 -9.11 -20.33
CA PRO A 77 8.83 -9.35 -21.03
C PRO A 77 8.54 -10.83 -21.32
N THR A 78 9.56 -11.70 -21.26
CA THR A 78 9.41 -13.15 -21.49
C THR A 78 9.02 -13.91 -20.22
N SER A 79 9.00 -13.23 -19.07
CA SER A 79 8.66 -13.85 -17.79
C SER A 79 7.25 -14.45 -17.83
N PRO A 80 7.06 -15.67 -17.30
CA PRO A 80 5.74 -16.31 -17.29
C PRO A 80 4.75 -15.57 -16.38
N TYR A 81 5.21 -14.65 -15.54
CA TYR A 81 4.37 -13.89 -14.60
C TYR A 81 3.85 -12.56 -15.17
N SER A 82 3.99 -12.30 -16.47
CA SER A 82 3.44 -11.07 -17.09
C SER A 82 1.92 -11.07 -17.10
N PHE A 83 1.30 -9.90 -17.08
CA PHE A 83 -0.16 -9.75 -17.15
C PHE A 83 -0.71 -10.36 -18.45
N VAL A 84 0.01 -10.23 -19.56
CA VAL A 84 -0.35 -10.85 -20.84
C VAL A 84 -0.33 -12.38 -20.75
N ASN A 85 0.70 -12.97 -20.13
CA ASN A 85 0.76 -14.42 -19.96
C ASN A 85 -0.32 -14.93 -18.98
N TYR A 86 -0.65 -14.14 -17.95
CA TYR A 86 -1.80 -14.38 -17.09
C TYR A 86 -3.12 -14.43 -17.89
N LEU A 87 -3.39 -13.43 -18.73
CA LEU A 87 -4.59 -13.41 -19.57
C LEU A 87 -4.63 -14.62 -20.51
N LYS A 88 -3.48 -15.02 -21.06
CA LYS A 88 -3.36 -16.21 -21.90
C LYS A 88 -3.67 -17.49 -21.12
N ALA A 89 -3.13 -17.64 -19.91
CA ALA A 89 -3.35 -18.80 -19.05
C ALA A 89 -4.82 -18.97 -18.63
N HIS A 90 -5.59 -17.88 -18.59
CA HIS A 90 -7.02 -17.88 -18.26
C HIS A 90 -7.92 -17.90 -19.49
N GLY A 91 -7.37 -18.01 -20.70
CA GLY A 91 -8.14 -18.02 -21.94
C GLY A 91 -8.84 -16.70 -22.27
N ARG A 92 -8.49 -15.59 -21.61
CA ARG A 92 -9.12 -14.26 -21.76
C ARG A 92 -8.33 -13.27 -22.62
N LEU A 93 -7.18 -13.67 -23.17
CA LEU A 93 -6.30 -12.74 -23.90
C LEU A 93 -6.99 -12.06 -25.10
N VAL A 94 -7.70 -12.81 -25.94
CA VAL A 94 -8.39 -12.24 -27.11
C VAL A 94 -9.52 -11.30 -26.66
N ASP A 95 -10.26 -11.67 -25.61
CA ASP A 95 -11.32 -10.83 -25.06
C ASP A 95 -10.78 -9.51 -24.51
N PHE A 96 -9.64 -9.56 -23.79
CA PHE A 96 -8.97 -8.36 -23.29
C PHE A 96 -8.46 -7.46 -24.42
N ILE A 97 -7.90 -8.04 -25.50
CA ILE A 97 -7.50 -7.28 -26.70
C ILE A 97 -8.72 -6.54 -27.29
N ASN A 98 -9.88 -7.19 -27.34
CA ASN A 98 -11.11 -6.59 -27.87
C ASN A 98 -11.64 -5.43 -27.02
N LEU A 99 -11.31 -5.37 -25.72
CA LEU A 99 -11.65 -4.22 -24.87
C LEU A 99 -10.90 -2.95 -25.29
N GLY A 100 -9.73 -3.07 -25.92
CA GLY A 100 -8.95 -1.93 -26.41
C GLY A 100 -8.46 -0.98 -25.31
N THR A 101 -8.33 -1.47 -24.06
CA THR A 101 -7.92 -0.67 -22.89
C THR A 101 -6.53 -1.07 -22.38
N PHE A 102 -5.80 -0.10 -21.83
CA PHE A 102 -4.58 -0.33 -21.06
C PHE A 102 -4.82 -0.48 -19.55
N TYR A 103 -6.05 -0.20 -19.10
CA TYR A 103 -6.40 -0.05 -17.70
C TYR A 103 -7.39 -1.16 -17.29
N PRO A 104 -6.92 -2.35 -16.91
CA PRO A 104 -7.80 -3.40 -16.40
C PRO A 104 -8.53 -2.90 -15.15
N CYS A 105 -9.66 -3.50 -14.81
CA CYS A 105 -10.27 -3.21 -13.52
C CYS A 105 -9.37 -3.71 -12.38
N ARG A 106 -9.41 -3.04 -11.22
CA ARG A 106 -8.63 -3.44 -10.03
C ARG A 106 -9.00 -4.85 -9.55
N MET A 107 -10.22 -5.31 -9.82
CA MET A 107 -10.61 -6.69 -9.56
C MET A 107 -9.80 -7.70 -10.40
N GLU A 108 -9.64 -7.47 -11.70
CA GLU A 108 -8.84 -8.34 -12.58
C GLU A 108 -7.34 -8.25 -12.23
N TYR A 109 -6.85 -7.07 -11.88
CA TYR A 109 -5.46 -6.93 -11.44
C TYR A 109 -5.23 -7.61 -10.08
N ASN A 110 -6.19 -7.58 -9.16
CA ASN A 110 -6.15 -8.37 -7.93
C ASN A 110 -6.13 -9.89 -8.23
N ASP A 111 -6.92 -10.37 -9.19
CA ASP A 111 -6.92 -11.77 -9.64
C ASP A 111 -5.56 -12.16 -10.23
N TYR A 112 -4.95 -11.28 -11.06
CA TYR A 112 -3.58 -11.44 -11.55
C TYR A 112 -2.56 -11.58 -10.40
N LEU A 113 -2.59 -10.68 -9.41
CA LEU A 113 -1.67 -10.74 -8.27
C LEU A 113 -1.87 -12.02 -7.46
N ARG A 114 -3.11 -12.48 -7.27
CA ARG A 114 -3.41 -13.76 -6.60
C ARG A 114 -2.89 -14.94 -7.40
N TRP A 115 -3.04 -14.93 -8.72
CA TRP A 115 -2.54 -15.98 -9.60
C TRP A 115 -1.02 -16.11 -9.52
N VAL A 116 -0.29 -14.99 -9.55
CA VAL A 116 1.16 -14.98 -9.37
C VAL A 116 1.53 -15.46 -7.96
N ALA A 117 0.86 -14.95 -6.91
CA ALA A 117 1.12 -15.36 -5.53
C ALA A 117 0.90 -16.86 -5.29
N GLY A 118 -0.05 -17.48 -6.00
CA GLY A 118 -0.30 -18.92 -5.98
C GLY A 118 0.89 -19.78 -6.44
N GLN A 119 1.85 -19.20 -7.16
CA GLN A 119 3.08 -19.87 -7.59
C GLN A 119 4.18 -19.88 -6.52
N PHE A 120 4.01 -19.10 -5.43
CA PHE A 120 4.99 -18.93 -4.35
C PHE A 120 4.46 -19.44 -2.99
N THR A 121 3.59 -20.44 -3.00
CA THR A 121 2.98 -21.01 -1.77
C THR A 121 4.01 -21.61 -0.81
N ALA A 122 5.09 -22.20 -1.33
CA ALA A 122 6.19 -22.73 -0.49
C ALA A 122 6.88 -21.62 0.32
N GLN A 123 7.02 -20.43 -0.26
CA GLN A 123 7.74 -19.27 0.29
C GLN A 123 6.83 -18.28 1.03
N SER A 124 5.52 -18.52 1.10
CA SER A 124 4.57 -17.58 1.73
C SER A 124 3.88 -18.18 2.96
N ARG A 125 3.65 -17.34 3.96
CA ARG A 125 2.82 -17.65 5.14
C ARG A 125 1.79 -16.55 5.30
N TYR A 126 0.53 -16.92 5.16
CA TYR A 126 -0.63 -16.03 5.28
C TYR A 126 -1.22 -16.11 6.69
N GLY A 127 -1.94 -15.07 7.09
CA GLY A 127 -2.54 -14.94 8.42
C GLY A 127 -1.53 -14.68 9.54
N GLU A 128 -0.30 -14.26 9.21
CA GLU A 128 0.77 -13.95 10.16
C GLU A 128 1.10 -12.46 10.17
N GLU A 129 0.75 -11.76 11.25
CA GLU A 129 1.11 -10.35 11.47
C GLU A 129 2.49 -10.24 12.12
N VAL A 130 3.46 -9.68 11.42
CA VAL A 130 4.76 -9.33 12.01
C VAL A 130 4.58 -8.18 13.00
N LEU A 131 5.04 -8.38 14.22
CA LEU A 131 4.90 -7.44 15.33
C LEU A 131 6.15 -6.59 15.53
N THR A 132 7.34 -7.21 15.44
CA THR A 132 8.63 -6.58 15.70
C THR A 132 9.77 -7.37 15.06
N ILE A 133 10.91 -6.70 14.84
CA ILE A 133 12.17 -7.28 14.37
C ILE A 133 13.25 -6.93 15.39
N GLU A 134 13.90 -7.95 15.95
CA GLU A 134 14.89 -7.82 17.02
C GLU A 134 16.29 -8.22 16.53
N PRO A 135 17.36 -7.55 16.98
CA PRO A 135 18.73 -7.96 16.68
C PRO A 135 19.10 -9.28 17.39
N VAL A 136 19.84 -10.15 16.71
CA VAL A 136 20.54 -11.29 17.33
C VAL A 136 22.02 -10.96 17.40
N LEU A 137 22.53 -10.83 18.63
CA LEU A 137 23.89 -10.39 18.89
C LEU A 137 24.87 -11.57 19.02
N HIS A 138 26.00 -11.47 18.33
CA HIS A 138 27.17 -12.32 18.51
C HIS A 138 28.42 -11.43 18.51
N ASN A 139 29.28 -11.55 19.53
CA ASN A 139 30.47 -10.70 19.70
C ASN A 139 30.20 -9.19 19.54
N HIS A 140 29.10 -8.71 20.12
CA HIS A 140 28.63 -7.30 20.01
C HIS A 140 28.29 -6.82 18.60
N GLN A 141 28.07 -7.75 17.65
CA GLN A 141 27.61 -7.46 16.29
C GLN A 141 26.24 -8.10 16.05
N VAL A 142 25.39 -7.42 15.27
CA VAL A 142 24.11 -7.97 14.82
C VAL A 142 24.36 -8.86 13.60
N GLU A 143 24.47 -10.16 13.82
CA GLU A 143 24.76 -11.13 12.75
C GLU A 143 23.48 -11.65 12.06
N ALA A 144 22.38 -11.69 12.80
CA ALA A 144 21.05 -12.10 12.34
C ALA A 144 19.94 -11.27 13.01
N LEU A 145 18.71 -11.54 12.60
CA LEU A 145 17.50 -10.85 13.03
C LEU A 145 16.46 -11.88 13.45
N ARG A 146 15.73 -11.60 14.52
CA ARG A 146 14.55 -12.34 14.96
C ARG A 146 13.30 -11.61 14.49
N VAL A 147 12.48 -12.28 13.68
CA VAL A 147 11.18 -11.78 13.25
C VAL A 147 10.10 -12.44 14.10
N ILE A 148 9.37 -11.63 14.86
CA ILE A 148 8.28 -12.09 15.72
C ILE A 148 6.96 -11.81 15.01
N SER A 149 6.22 -12.87 14.68
CA SER A 149 4.89 -12.78 14.08
C SER A 149 3.82 -13.37 15.00
N ARG A 150 2.56 -13.03 14.75
CA ARG A 150 1.39 -13.55 15.45
C ARG A 150 0.32 -13.98 14.47
N ASP A 151 -0.24 -15.17 14.69
CA ASP A 151 -1.34 -15.68 13.89
C ASP A 151 -2.72 -15.17 14.35
N ALA A 152 -3.77 -15.52 13.61
CA ALA A 152 -5.15 -15.15 13.93
C ALA A 152 -5.67 -15.72 15.28
N THR A 153 -5.06 -16.77 15.81
CA THR A 153 -5.39 -17.37 17.11
C THR A 153 -4.62 -16.73 18.27
N GLY A 154 -3.69 -15.82 17.96
CA GLY A 154 -2.86 -15.12 18.93
C GLY A 154 -1.55 -15.84 19.28
N HIS A 155 -1.23 -16.97 18.64
CA HIS A 155 0.05 -17.65 18.85
C HIS A 155 1.18 -16.87 18.18
N GLN A 156 2.28 -16.71 18.92
CA GLN A 156 3.48 -16.06 18.41
C GLN A 156 4.46 -17.09 17.84
N GLN A 157 5.04 -16.76 16.70
CA GLN A 157 6.12 -17.51 16.08
C GLN A 157 7.37 -16.63 15.99
N VAL A 158 8.54 -17.24 16.19
CA VAL A 158 9.83 -16.55 16.12
C VAL A 158 10.68 -17.25 15.08
N ARG A 159 11.13 -16.49 14.07
CA ARG A 159 12.01 -16.98 13.01
C ARG A 159 13.27 -16.14 12.95
N THR A 160 14.40 -16.80 12.73
CA THR A 160 15.70 -16.14 12.59
C THR A 160 16.06 -16.00 11.12
N THR A 161 16.63 -14.86 10.73
CA THR A 161 17.02 -14.57 9.35
C THR A 161 18.27 -13.72 9.27
N ARG A 162 19.02 -13.85 8.17
CA ARG A 162 20.18 -13.00 7.87
C ARG A 162 19.77 -11.62 7.36
N SER A 163 18.65 -11.56 6.65
CA SER A 163 18.15 -10.32 6.07
C SER A 163 16.64 -10.19 6.25
N VAL A 164 16.15 -8.95 6.33
CA VAL A 164 14.73 -8.62 6.32
C VAL A 164 14.45 -7.57 5.24
N VAL A 165 13.33 -7.74 4.52
CA VAL A 165 12.76 -6.70 3.65
C VAL A 165 11.40 -6.24 4.17
N VAL A 166 11.30 -4.98 4.55
CA VAL A 166 10.07 -4.38 5.09
C VAL A 166 9.23 -3.79 3.96
N SER A 167 8.10 -4.43 3.66
CA SER A 167 7.16 -4.04 2.58
C SER A 167 5.71 -3.99 3.09
N ALA A 168 5.50 -3.43 4.29
CA ALA A 168 4.22 -3.46 5.00
C ALA A 168 3.14 -2.51 4.45
N GLY A 169 3.43 -1.75 3.38
CA GLY A 169 2.50 -0.80 2.78
C GLY A 169 2.20 0.41 3.67
N GLY A 170 1.14 1.15 3.32
CA GLY A 170 0.69 2.33 4.05
C GLY A 170 -0.32 2.00 5.16
N THR A 171 -0.32 2.79 6.24
CA THR A 171 -1.36 2.79 7.27
C THR A 171 -2.40 3.87 7.00
N PRO A 172 -3.70 3.62 7.25
CA PRO A 172 -4.74 4.63 7.10
C PRO A 172 -4.41 5.96 7.79
N ARG A 173 -4.53 7.08 7.07
CA ARG A 173 -4.35 8.41 7.63
C ARG A 173 -5.64 8.88 8.27
N ILE A 174 -5.68 8.96 9.60
CA ILE A 174 -6.87 9.40 10.34
C ILE A 174 -6.67 10.85 10.79
N PRO A 175 -7.49 11.82 10.32
CA PRO A 175 -7.41 13.19 10.79
C PRO A 175 -7.65 13.28 12.31
N GLU A 176 -6.95 14.21 12.97
CA GLU A 176 -6.97 14.36 14.43
C GLU A 176 -8.39 14.40 15.01
N VAL A 177 -9.28 15.16 14.36
CA VAL A 177 -10.68 15.33 14.76
C VAL A 177 -11.48 14.02 14.83
N PHE A 178 -11.05 12.97 14.12
CA PHE A 178 -11.71 11.65 14.13
C PHE A 178 -11.01 10.62 15.02
N LYS A 179 -9.84 10.90 15.59
CA LYS A 179 -9.08 9.90 16.38
C LYS A 179 -9.84 9.41 17.61
N ALA A 180 -10.65 10.26 18.24
CA ALA A 180 -11.51 9.89 19.36
C ALA A 180 -12.67 8.96 18.97
N LEU A 181 -12.99 8.86 17.67
CA LEU A 181 -14.07 8.04 17.12
C LEU A 181 -13.56 6.75 16.46
N ARG A 182 -12.29 6.38 16.64
CA ARG A 182 -11.66 5.22 15.98
C ARG A 182 -12.37 3.87 16.21
N ASP A 183 -13.06 3.74 17.34
CA ASP A 183 -13.75 2.53 17.78
C ASP A 183 -15.26 2.58 17.46
N ASP A 184 -15.75 3.69 16.89
CA ASP A 184 -17.15 3.85 16.46
C ASP A 184 -17.33 3.30 15.04
N GLY A 185 -18.12 2.25 14.88
CA GLY A 185 -18.36 1.58 13.60
C GLY A 185 -19.01 2.44 12.51
N ARG A 186 -19.50 3.64 12.85
CA ARG A 186 -20.04 4.62 11.89
C ARG A 186 -18.95 5.46 11.24
N VAL A 187 -17.74 5.50 11.80
CA VAL A 187 -16.60 6.23 11.23
C VAL A 187 -15.57 5.21 10.77
N PHE A 188 -15.30 5.16 9.47
CA PHE A 188 -14.33 4.19 8.94
C PHE A 188 -13.52 4.76 7.79
N HIS A 189 -12.28 4.31 7.70
CA HIS A 189 -11.42 4.65 6.58
C HIS A 189 -11.82 3.90 5.30
N HIS A 190 -11.64 4.52 4.14
CA HIS A 190 -11.97 3.93 2.85
C HIS A 190 -11.28 2.57 2.61
N SER A 191 -10.12 2.33 3.22
CA SER A 191 -9.45 1.01 3.18
C SER A 191 -10.27 -0.15 3.76
N GLN A 192 -11.38 0.13 4.46
CA GLN A 192 -12.32 -0.85 5.00
C GLN A 192 -13.73 -0.73 4.37
N TYR A 193 -13.85 0.03 3.27
CA TYR A 193 -15.12 0.49 2.71
C TYR A 193 -16.14 -0.64 2.49
N LEU A 194 -15.84 -1.64 1.66
CA LEU A 194 -16.80 -2.71 1.36
C LEU A 194 -17.24 -3.48 2.61
N ALA A 195 -16.29 -3.82 3.49
CA ALA A 195 -16.58 -4.57 4.72
C ALA A 195 -17.45 -3.78 5.71
N GLN A 196 -17.33 -2.45 5.73
CA GLN A 196 -18.15 -1.60 6.59
C GLN A 196 -19.49 -1.27 5.95
N MET A 197 -19.52 -0.99 4.64
CA MET A 197 -20.74 -0.74 3.89
C MET A 197 -21.70 -1.93 3.92
N ALA A 198 -21.18 -3.17 3.85
CA ALA A 198 -21.99 -4.39 3.96
C ALA A 198 -22.74 -4.53 5.30
N LYS A 199 -22.37 -3.75 6.33
CA LYS A 199 -23.02 -3.74 7.64
C LYS A 199 -23.99 -2.57 7.82
N GLN A 200 -24.06 -1.65 6.85
CA GLN A 200 -24.86 -0.44 6.98
C GLN A 200 -26.32 -0.69 6.60
N PRO A 201 -27.27 0.03 7.23
CA PRO A 201 -28.70 -0.07 6.94
C PRO A 201 -29.10 0.14 5.47
N CYS A 202 -28.29 0.87 4.69
CA CYS A 202 -28.58 1.15 3.27
C CYS A 202 -28.54 -0.10 2.38
N VAL A 203 -27.92 -1.20 2.82
CA VAL A 203 -27.98 -2.49 2.12
C VAL A 203 -29.43 -2.98 2.01
N ASP A 204 -30.28 -2.65 2.98
CA ASP A 204 -31.71 -2.95 2.99
C ASP A 204 -32.57 -1.78 2.46
N ASN A 205 -31.99 -0.91 1.61
CA ASN A 205 -32.64 0.29 1.07
C ASN A 205 -33.16 1.29 2.12
N ARG A 206 -32.67 1.24 3.36
CA ARG A 206 -33.03 2.26 4.36
C ARG A 206 -32.37 3.60 4.01
N PRO A 207 -33.07 4.74 4.15
CA PRO A 207 -32.48 6.05 3.93
C PRO A 207 -31.30 6.29 4.87
N MET A 208 -30.21 6.83 4.33
CA MET A 208 -29.04 7.23 5.12
C MET A 208 -28.42 8.51 4.56
N SER A 209 -27.79 9.29 5.43
CA SER A 209 -26.88 10.38 5.08
C SER A 209 -25.44 9.97 5.38
N ILE A 210 -24.59 9.94 4.36
CA ILE A 210 -23.18 9.55 4.48
C ILE A 210 -22.29 10.72 4.10
N ALA A 211 -21.31 11.04 4.95
CA ALA A 211 -20.26 12.00 4.63
C ALA A 211 -19.02 11.28 4.10
N ILE A 212 -18.44 11.77 3.00
CA ILE A 212 -17.14 11.35 2.49
C ILE A 212 -16.14 12.48 2.74
N ILE A 213 -15.07 12.19 3.47
CA ILE A 213 -14.02 13.16 3.77
C ILE A 213 -12.84 12.92 2.83
N GLY A 214 -12.57 13.87 1.94
CA GLY A 214 -11.48 13.80 0.97
C GLY A 214 -11.90 14.26 -0.43
N GLY A 215 -10.90 14.47 -1.29
CA GLY A 215 -11.09 14.93 -2.67
C GLY A 215 -10.12 14.31 -3.68
N GLY A 216 -9.53 13.16 -3.35
CA GLY A 216 -8.73 12.35 -4.27
C GLY A 216 -9.49 11.12 -4.76
N GLN A 217 -8.83 10.27 -5.55
CA GLN A 217 -9.43 9.10 -6.21
C GLN A 217 -10.34 8.26 -5.32
N SER A 218 -9.87 7.86 -4.13
CA SER A 218 -10.66 7.08 -3.17
C SER A 218 -11.99 7.73 -2.76
N ALA A 219 -12.02 9.05 -2.65
CA ALA A 219 -13.24 9.78 -2.30
C ALA A 219 -14.22 9.80 -3.48
N ALA A 220 -13.70 9.97 -4.68
CA ALA A 220 -14.47 9.96 -5.93
C ALA A 220 -15.09 8.58 -6.19
N GLU A 221 -14.33 7.50 -6.03
CA GLU A 221 -14.81 6.12 -6.20
C GLU A 221 -15.87 5.76 -5.16
N ALA A 222 -15.66 6.10 -3.89
CA ALA A 222 -16.66 5.90 -2.85
C ALA A 222 -17.96 6.67 -3.14
N PHE A 223 -17.86 7.90 -3.65
CA PHE A 223 -19.03 8.68 -4.04
C PHE A 223 -19.80 8.03 -5.19
N ILE A 224 -19.11 7.58 -6.23
CA ILE A 224 -19.73 6.91 -7.38
C ILE A 224 -20.41 5.61 -6.96
N ASP A 225 -19.74 4.78 -6.15
CA ASP A 225 -20.34 3.54 -5.66
C ASP A 225 -21.60 3.81 -4.81
N LEU A 226 -21.57 4.79 -3.89
CA LEU A 226 -22.77 5.17 -3.13
C LEU A 226 -23.90 5.72 -4.03
N ASN A 227 -23.56 6.50 -5.05
CA ASN A 227 -24.55 7.02 -6.00
C ASN A 227 -25.25 5.89 -6.76
N ASP A 228 -24.47 4.95 -7.30
CA ASP A 228 -24.95 3.89 -8.20
C ASP A 228 -25.62 2.73 -7.47
N SER A 229 -25.01 2.27 -6.37
CA SER A 229 -25.38 1.01 -5.71
C SER A 229 -26.43 1.21 -4.61
N PHE A 230 -26.54 2.41 -4.04
CA PHE A 230 -27.37 2.67 -2.86
C PHE A 230 -28.34 3.84 -3.07
N PRO A 231 -29.46 3.66 -3.80
CA PRO A 231 -30.37 4.76 -4.19
C PRO A 231 -30.99 5.50 -2.99
N SER A 232 -31.09 4.86 -1.83
CA SER A 232 -31.61 5.46 -0.59
C SER A 232 -30.59 6.36 0.14
N VAL A 233 -29.32 6.38 -0.28
CA VAL A 233 -28.24 7.13 0.35
C VAL A 233 -28.13 8.54 -0.23
N GLN A 234 -28.10 9.53 0.65
CA GLN A 234 -27.65 10.89 0.38
C GLN A 234 -26.18 11.03 0.76
N VAL A 235 -25.39 11.72 -0.06
CA VAL A 235 -23.94 11.80 0.12
C VAL A 235 -23.48 13.24 0.11
N ASP A 236 -22.72 13.62 1.13
CA ASP A 236 -21.97 14.86 1.15
C ASP A 236 -20.49 14.55 0.91
N MET A 237 -19.95 14.98 -0.22
CA MET A 237 -18.49 15.03 -0.41
C MET A 237 -17.96 16.29 0.28
N ILE A 238 -17.06 16.12 1.24
CA ILE A 238 -16.49 17.20 2.05
C ILE A 238 -15.00 17.25 1.79
N LEU A 239 -14.56 18.32 1.12
CA LEU A 239 -13.15 18.54 0.80
C LEU A 239 -12.71 19.96 1.16
N ARG A 240 -11.48 20.05 1.70
CA ARG A 240 -10.80 21.33 1.96
C ARG A 240 -10.39 22.06 0.68
N GLY A 241 -10.20 21.32 -0.42
CA GLY A 241 -9.86 21.88 -1.72
C GLY A 241 -11.04 22.60 -2.36
N SER A 242 -10.76 23.45 -3.35
CA SER A 242 -11.78 24.18 -4.09
C SER A 242 -12.52 23.33 -5.12
N ALA A 243 -11.91 22.25 -5.60
CA ALA A 243 -12.44 21.36 -6.63
C ALA A 243 -11.77 19.97 -6.57
N LEU A 244 -12.35 19.00 -7.27
CA LEU A 244 -11.61 17.80 -7.70
C LEU A 244 -10.63 18.23 -8.81
N LYS A 245 -9.42 17.65 -8.79
CA LYS A 245 -8.36 17.98 -9.75
C LYS A 245 -8.00 16.72 -10.54
N PRO A 246 -7.79 16.83 -11.86
CA PRO A 246 -7.39 15.68 -12.66
C PRO A 246 -6.00 15.20 -12.25
N ALA A 247 -5.78 13.90 -12.30
CA ALA A 247 -4.44 13.33 -12.26
C ALA A 247 -3.72 13.69 -13.56
N ASP A 248 -2.47 14.11 -13.46
CA ASP A 248 -1.65 14.41 -14.63
C ASP A 248 -0.86 13.16 -15.03
N ASP A 249 -1.31 12.49 -16.07
CA ASP A 249 -0.66 11.34 -16.69
C ASP A 249 -0.15 11.66 -18.10
N SER A 250 -0.01 12.95 -18.43
CA SER A 250 0.47 13.39 -19.75
C SER A 250 1.89 12.86 -20.01
N PRO A 251 2.25 12.46 -21.25
CA PRO A 251 3.43 11.62 -21.49
C PRO A 251 4.75 12.15 -20.92
N PHE A 252 5.04 13.45 -21.09
CA PHE A 252 6.27 14.05 -20.56
C PHE A 252 6.27 14.14 -19.03
N VAL A 253 5.13 14.45 -18.42
CA VAL A 253 5.00 14.48 -16.96
C VAL A 253 5.14 13.07 -16.40
N ASN A 254 4.58 12.08 -17.08
CA ASN A 254 4.58 10.68 -16.66
C ASN A 254 5.96 10.01 -16.69
N GLU A 255 6.97 10.63 -17.34
CA GLU A 255 8.38 10.19 -17.26
C GLU A 255 8.94 10.29 -15.83
N VAL A 256 8.31 11.06 -14.94
CA VAL A 256 8.59 11.05 -13.49
C VAL A 256 8.44 9.64 -12.88
N PHE A 257 7.69 8.75 -13.55
CA PHE A 257 7.49 7.36 -13.15
C PHE A 257 8.33 6.34 -13.93
N SER A 258 9.29 6.80 -14.73
CA SER A 258 10.25 5.93 -15.40
C SER A 258 11.31 5.41 -14.40
N PRO A 259 11.84 4.20 -14.59
CA PRO A 259 12.89 3.66 -13.72
C PRO A 259 14.09 4.61 -13.55
N GLU A 260 14.54 5.24 -14.63
CA GLU A 260 15.68 6.16 -14.68
C GLU A 260 15.47 7.42 -13.82
N PHE A 261 14.23 7.83 -13.60
CA PHE A 261 13.91 8.97 -12.74
C PHE A 261 14.27 8.70 -11.27
N THR A 262 14.27 7.42 -10.86
CA THR A 262 14.74 7.00 -9.54
C THR A 262 16.20 7.38 -9.32
N ASP A 263 17.06 7.14 -10.31
CA ASP A 263 18.48 7.53 -10.25
C ASP A 263 18.65 9.04 -10.19
N LEU A 264 17.88 9.76 -11.01
CA LEU A 264 17.90 11.23 -11.03
C LEU A 264 17.59 11.80 -9.66
N VAL A 265 16.47 11.40 -9.04
CA VAL A 265 16.05 11.90 -7.72
C VAL A 265 17.06 11.49 -6.65
N PHE A 266 17.53 10.25 -6.67
CA PHE A 266 18.49 9.77 -5.67
C PHE A 266 19.80 10.56 -5.72
N GLN A 267 20.24 11.04 -6.88
CA GLN A 267 21.46 11.85 -7.01
C GLN A 267 21.29 13.33 -6.61
N GLN A 268 20.05 13.80 -6.43
CA GLN A 268 19.79 15.20 -6.04
C GLN A 268 20.05 15.46 -4.54
N PRO A 269 20.40 16.70 -4.16
CA PRO A 269 20.36 17.12 -2.76
C PRO A 269 18.92 17.17 -2.23
N SER A 270 18.75 17.06 -0.90
CA SER A 270 17.42 16.94 -0.25
C SER A 270 16.42 18.03 -0.65
N SER A 271 16.87 19.28 -0.77
CA SER A 271 16.00 20.39 -1.19
C SER A 271 15.44 20.22 -2.61
N GLU A 272 16.26 19.70 -3.53
CA GLU A 272 15.82 19.44 -4.91
C GLU A 272 14.91 18.21 -4.99
N ARG A 273 15.14 17.19 -4.16
CA ARG A 273 14.21 16.04 -4.04
C ARG A 273 12.82 16.50 -3.58
N GLU A 274 12.76 17.33 -2.54
CA GLU A 274 11.51 17.92 -2.06
C GLU A 274 10.83 18.79 -3.13
N ARG A 275 11.61 19.61 -3.85
CA ARG A 275 11.11 20.43 -4.95
C ARG A 275 10.46 19.57 -6.05
N LEU A 276 11.14 18.51 -6.50
CA LEU A 276 10.64 17.58 -7.52
C LEU A 276 9.36 16.85 -7.07
N VAL A 277 9.32 16.36 -5.82
CA VAL A 277 8.11 15.71 -5.27
C VAL A 277 6.93 16.68 -5.20
N ASN A 278 7.17 17.94 -4.84
CA ASN A 278 6.14 18.97 -4.78
C ASN A 278 5.66 19.41 -6.18
N GLU A 279 6.57 19.54 -7.13
CA GLU A 279 6.27 19.89 -8.54
C GLU A 279 5.33 18.87 -9.17
N TYR A 280 5.62 17.58 -9.00
CA TYR A 280 4.84 16.49 -9.59
C TYR A 280 3.77 15.91 -8.66
N HIS A 281 3.42 16.61 -7.57
CA HIS A 281 2.47 16.10 -6.56
C HIS A 281 1.10 15.73 -7.16
N ASN A 282 0.63 16.47 -8.18
CA ASN A 282 -0.64 16.26 -8.87
C ASN A 282 -0.68 15.02 -9.79
N THR A 283 0.42 14.30 -9.95
CA THR A 283 0.42 13.03 -10.70
C THR A 283 -0.15 11.87 -9.88
N ASN A 284 -0.13 11.98 -8.54
CA ASN A 284 -0.47 10.86 -7.64
C ASN A 284 -1.34 11.27 -6.43
N TYR A 285 -1.18 12.48 -5.89
CA TYR A 285 -1.78 12.86 -4.62
C TYR A 285 -2.86 13.92 -4.76
N SER A 286 -4.00 13.68 -4.10
CA SER A 286 -5.17 14.59 -4.07
C SER A 286 -5.71 14.94 -5.47
N VAL A 287 -5.67 13.96 -6.35
CA VAL A 287 -6.18 14.01 -7.72
C VAL A 287 -7.10 12.84 -8.00
N VAL A 288 -7.87 12.94 -9.07
CA VAL A 288 -8.89 11.99 -9.51
C VAL A 288 -8.73 11.79 -11.01
N ASP A 289 -9.02 10.59 -11.51
CA ASP A 289 -9.14 10.34 -12.94
C ASP A 289 -10.12 11.34 -13.62
N ILE A 290 -9.79 11.81 -14.82
CA ILE A 290 -10.55 12.87 -15.48
C ILE A 290 -11.97 12.42 -15.84
N ASP A 291 -12.13 11.20 -16.35
CA ASP A 291 -13.44 10.66 -16.73
C ASP A 291 -14.33 10.49 -15.49
N LEU A 292 -13.73 10.10 -14.36
CA LEU A 292 -14.42 10.04 -13.07
C LEU A 292 -14.85 11.43 -12.58
N ILE A 293 -14.03 12.47 -12.76
CA ILE A 293 -14.41 13.86 -12.44
C ILE A 293 -15.61 14.29 -13.29
N GLU A 294 -15.57 14.06 -14.59
CA GLU A 294 -16.64 14.43 -15.52
C GLU A 294 -17.95 13.71 -15.17
N ARG A 295 -17.85 12.42 -14.81
CA ARG A 295 -19.00 11.63 -14.34
C ARG A 295 -19.62 12.20 -13.07
N ILE A 296 -18.80 12.53 -12.07
CA ILE A 296 -19.25 13.14 -10.82
C ILE A 296 -19.92 14.49 -11.09
N TYR A 297 -19.31 15.32 -11.95
CA TYR A 297 -19.87 16.60 -12.35
C TYR A 297 -21.23 16.43 -13.03
N GLY A 298 -21.37 15.44 -13.90
CA GLY A 298 -22.63 15.08 -14.56
C GLY A 298 -23.75 14.70 -13.57
N ILE A 299 -23.42 14.00 -12.47
CA ILE A 299 -24.39 13.67 -11.40
C ILE A 299 -24.92 14.96 -10.77
N PHE A 300 -24.04 15.86 -10.32
CA PHE A 300 -24.46 17.13 -9.72
C PHE A 300 -25.20 18.04 -10.70
N TYR A 301 -24.85 18.02 -11.98
CA TYR A 301 -25.58 18.75 -13.02
C TYR A 301 -27.02 18.22 -13.17
N ARG A 302 -27.24 16.90 -13.20
CA ARG A 302 -28.58 16.30 -13.27
C ARG A 302 -29.45 16.63 -12.05
N GLN A 303 -28.87 16.83 -10.88
CA GLN A 303 -29.62 17.33 -9.71
C GLN A 303 -30.13 18.75 -9.92
N LYS A 304 -29.37 19.62 -10.60
CA LYS A 304 -29.83 20.97 -10.96
C LYS A 304 -30.99 20.91 -11.96
N VAL A 305 -30.91 20.01 -12.94
CA VAL A 305 -31.97 19.81 -13.95
C VAL A 305 -33.26 19.28 -13.33
N SER A 306 -33.16 18.30 -12.43
CA SER A 306 -34.33 17.68 -11.79
C SER A 306 -34.89 18.48 -10.60
N GLY A 307 -34.11 19.39 -10.01
CA GLY A 307 -34.43 20.06 -8.76
C GLY A 307 -34.30 19.17 -7.51
N ILE A 308 -33.85 17.92 -7.66
CA ILE A 308 -33.71 16.95 -6.56
C ILE A 308 -32.25 16.95 -6.07
N ALA A 309 -32.00 17.60 -4.94
CA ALA A 309 -30.67 17.68 -4.33
C ALA A 309 -30.36 16.47 -3.43
N ARG A 310 -30.16 15.29 -4.03
CA ARG A 310 -29.82 14.04 -3.31
C ARG A 310 -28.42 14.09 -2.65
N HIS A 311 -27.45 14.66 -3.34
CA HIS A 311 -26.05 14.76 -2.91
C HIS A 311 -25.60 16.22 -2.81
N ALA A 312 -24.61 16.49 -1.97
CA ALA A 312 -23.95 17.80 -1.89
C ALA A 312 -22.44 17.71 -2.13
N PHE A 313 -21.91 18.71 -2.85
CA PHE A 313 -20.49 18.89 -3.08
C PHE A 313 -19.99 20.08 -2.23
N ARG A 314 -19.40 19.80 -1.07
CA ARG A 314 -18.96 20.80 -0.10
C ARG A 314 -17.46 21.05 -0.22
N THR A 315 -17.10 22.00 -1.08
CA THR A 315 -15.72 22.44 -1.27
C THR A 315 -15.30 23.47 -0.23
N LEU A 316 -14.00 23.73 -0.13
CA LEU A 316 -13.42 24.71 0.79
C LEU A 316 -13.89 24.48 2.24
N THR A 317 -14.20 23.24 2.62
CA THR A 317 -14.84 22.92 3.89
C THR A 317 -13.89 22.11 4.78
N THR A 318 -13.71 22.56 6.02
CA THR A 318 -12.93 21.88 7.06
C THR A 318 -13.85 21.38 8.16
N ILE A 319 -13.54 20.21 8.73
CA ILE A 319 -14.23 19.68 9.92
C ILE A 319 -13.50 20.19 11.16
N GLU A 320 -14.15 21.04 11.95
CA GLU A 320 -13.58 21.57 13.19
C GLU A 320 -13.79 20.61 14.36
N LYS A 321 -14.91 19.88 14.35
CA LYS A 321 -15.29 18.95 15.42
C LYS A 321 -16.10 17.80 14.85
N ALA A 322 -15.86 16.60 15.37
CA ALA A 322 -16.66 15.41 15.11
C ALA A 322 -17.04 14.77 16.43
N THR A 323 -18.33 14.50 16.64
CA THR A 323 -18.85 13.89 17.88
C THR A 323 -19.91 12.86 17.58
N ALA A 324 -19.81 11.70 18.23
CA ALA A 324 -20.83 10.68 18.21
C ALA A 324 -21.99 11.07 19.15
N ASN A 325 -23.23 10.90 18.67
CA ASN A 325 -24.44 11.02 19.48
C ASN A 325 -25.49 9.98 19.04
N GLU A 326 -26.68 10.02 19.65
CA GLU A 326 -27.80 9.11 19.35
C GLU A 326 -28.33 9.24 17.91
N ARG A 327 -28.12 10.39 17.26
CA ARG A 327 -28.58 10.69 15.89
C ARG A 327 -27.55 10.35 14.82
N GLY A 328 -26.35 9.89 15.19
CA GLY A 328 -25.26 9.62 14.26
C GLY A 328 -23.95 10.30 14.65
N ILE A 329 -23.17 10.67 13.65
CA ILE A 329 -21.95 11.46 13.78
C ILE A 329 -22.26 12.92 13.44
N GLU A 330 -22.19 13.78 14.45
CA GLU A 330 -22.29 15.23 14.28
C GLU A 330 -20.96 15.81 13.82
N LEU A 331 -20.98 16.53 12.70
CA LEU A 331 -19.83 17.27 12.17
C LEU A 331 -20.09 18.78 12.22
N VAL A 332 -19.15 19.51 12.81
CA VAL A 332 -19.09 20.97 12.72
C VAL A 332 -18.22 21.34 11.52
N LEU A 333 -18.86 21.90 10.50
CA LEU A 333 -18.26 22.21 9.20
C LEU A 333 -18.03 23.72 9.09
N ARG A 334 -16.78 24.14 8.86
CA ARG A 334 -16.44 25.53 8.50
C ARG A 334 -16.15 25.64 7.02
N ASN A 335 -16.81 26.57 6.34
CA ASN A 335 -16.39 27.02 5.02
C ASN A 335 -15.21 27.99 5.17
N ASN A 336 -14.05 27.61 4.62
CA ASN A 336 -12.79 28.35 4.74
C ASN A 336 -12.81 29.68 3.96
N ALA A 337 -13.70 29.84 2.97
CA ALA A 337 -13.79 31.08 2.18
C ALA A 337 -14.77 32.08 2.80
N THR A 338 -15.92 31.64 3.32
CA THR A 338 -16.93 32.54 3.90
C THR A 338 -16.85 32.66 5.42
N GLY A 339 -16.15 31.75 6.08
CA GLY A 339 -16.11 31.65 7.55
C GLY A 339 -17.38 31.06 8.18
N GLU A 340 -18.40 30.76 7.39
CA GLU A 340 -19.67 30.20 7.84
C GLU A 340 -19.45 28.83 8.51
N VAL A 341 -20.10 28.64 9.65
CA VAL A 341 -20.08 27.38 10.41
C VAL A 341 -21.47 26.77 10.38
N SER A 342 -21.54 25.49 10.05
CA SER A 342 -22.79 24.72 10.05
C SER A 342 -22.60 23.38 10.76
N VAL A 343 -23.69 22.85 11.31
CA VAL A 343 -23.70 21.55 11.99
C VAL A 343 -24.53 20.57 11.17
N ARG A 344 -23.98 19.38 10.91
CA ARG A 344 -24.63 18.30 10.15
C ARG A 344 -24.51 16.98 10.90
N HIS A 345 -25.51 16.12 10.73
CA HIS A 345 -25.54 14.78 11.31
C HIS A 345 -25.50 13.77 10.17
N TYR A 346 -24.66 12.75 10.30
CA TYR A 346 -24.49 11.69 9.33
C TYR A 346 -24.63 10.33 10.00
N ASP A 347 -25.27 9.38 9.32
CA ASP A 347 -25.39 8.00 9.80
C ASP A 347 -24.04 7.27 9.73
N ALA A 348 -23.20 7.63 8.74
CA ALA A 348 -21.83 7.15 8.60
C ALA A 348 -20.88 8.21 8.00
N VAL A 349 -19.60 8.07 8.30
CA VAL A 349 -18.51 8.91 7.78
C VAL A 349 -17.41 8.03 7.19
N VAL A 350 -17.15 8.21 5.90
CA VAL A 350 -16.07 7.56 5.16
C VAL A 350 -14.86 8.50 5.12
N LEU A 351 -13.76 8.09 5.75
CA LEU A 351 -12.48 8.80 5.69
C LEU A 351 -11.70 8.33 4.45
N ALA A 352 -11.78 9.08 3.35
CA ALA A 352 -10.99 8.85 2.14
C ALA A 352 -9.74 9.74 2.14
N THR A 353 -8.98 9.65 3.22
CA THR A 353 -7.93 10.62 3.62
C THR A 353 -6.50 10.14 3.34
N GLY A 354 -6.35 9.04 2.59
CA GLY A 354 -5.07 8.51 2.14
C GLY A 354 -4.34 7.69 3.20
N TYR A 355 -3.03 7.53 3.02
CA TYR A 355 -2.21 6.66 3.85
C TYR A 355 -0.94 7.38 4.30
N GLU A 356 -0.42 6.96 5.45
CA GLU A 356 0.89 7.31 5.97
C GLU A 356 1.84 6.11 5.87
N ARG A 357 3.14 6.38 5.79
CA ARG A 357 4.17 5.35 5.52
C ARG A 357 5.24 5.37 6.60
N GLN A 358 4.87 4.94 7.81
CA GLN A 358 5.74 4.98 8.99
C GLN A 358 5.84 3.62 9.73
N MET A 359 5.22 2.56 9.19
CA MET A 359 5.19 1.25 9.85
C MET A 359 6.59 0.66 10.07
N HIS A 360 7.55 0.96 9.18
CA HIS A 360 8.95 0.53 9.34
C HIS A 360 9.55 0.98 10.67
N ARG A 361 9.25 2.21 11.14
CA ARG A 361 9.75 2.71 12.44
C ARG A 361 9.27 1.86 13.60
N LYS A 362 7.99 1.46 13.59
CA LYS A 362 7.43 0.59 14.63
C LYS A 362 8.06 -0.81 14.59
N LEU A 363 8.19 -1.39 13.41
CA LEU A 363 8.72 -2.75 13.24
C LEU A 363 10.21 -2.87 13.57
N LEU A 364 10.97 -1.81 13.30
CA LEU A 364 12.42 -1.74 13.47
C LEU A 364 12.84 -0.97 14.73
N ALA A 365 11.90 -0.60 15.62
CA ALA A 365 12.20 0.13 16.86
C ALA A 365 13.32 -0.52 17.69
N PRO A 366 13.41 -1.87 17.83
CA PRO A 366 14.51 -2.50 18.56
C PRO A 366 15.90 -2.35 17.92
N LEU A 367 15.96 -1.91 16.65
CA LEU A 367 17.19 -1.71 15.89
C LEU A 367 17.59 -0.23 15.78
N GLU A 368 16.85 0.70 16.39
CA GLU A 368 17.07 2.15 16.27
C GLU A 368 18.52 2.57 16.57
N GLU A 369 19.18 1.93 17.54
CA GLU A 369 20.58 2.25 17.88
C GLU A 369 21.58 2.00 16.75
N TYR A 370 21.20 1.23 15.72
CA TYR A 370 22.04 0.87 14.58
C TYR A 370 21.67 1.62 13.29
N LEU A 371 20.51 2.30 13.22
CA LEU A 371 19.85 2.72 11.98
C LEU A 371 19.88 4.23 11.69
N GLY A 372 20.38 5.05 12.61
CA GLY A 372 20.32 6.51 12.47
C GLY A 372 18.90 6.99 12.14
N ASP A 373 18.75 7.79 11.08
CA ASP A 373 17.46 8.34 10.63
C ASP A 373 16.71 7.46 9.61
N PHE A 374 17.01 6.16 9.55
CA PHE A 374 16.43 5.21 8.58
C PHE A 374 16.74 5.56 7.11
N GLU A 375 17.90 6.15 6.87
CA GLU A 375 18.36 6.42 5.51
C GLU A 375 18.62 5.12 4.76
N VAL A 376 18.36 5.14 3.44
CA VAL A 376 18.59 4.00 2.56
C VAL A 376 19.58 4.36 1.47
N ASP A 377 20.37 3.37 1.06
CA ASP A 377 21.15 3.45 -0.17
C ASP A 377 20.24 3.34 -1.41
N ARG A 378 20.85 3.43 -2.60
CA ARG A 378 20.13 3.35 -3.89
C ARG A 378 19.47 1.99 -4.11
N ASN A 379 19.97 0.94 -3.48
CA ASN A 379 19.42 -0.41 -3.59
C ASN A 379 18.41 -0.70 -2.47
N TYR A 380 17.86 0.35 -1.86
CA TYR A 380 16.85 0.29 -0.80
C TYR A 380 17.34 -0.40 0.48
N LYS A 381 18.65 -0.60 0.65
CA LYS A 381 19.23 -1.14 1.86
C LYS A 381 19.38 -0.02 2.88
N LEU A 382 18.88 -0.24 4.09
CA LEU A 382 19.07 0.66 5.22
C LEU A 382 20.56 0.81 5.52
N ILE A 383 20.99 2.07 5.67
CA ILE A 383 22.32 2.41 6.12
C ILE A 383 22.37 2.12 7.61
N THR A 384 23.32 1.27 8.00
CA THR A 384 23.55 0.90 9.40
C THR A 384 24.96 1.25 9.82
N ASP A 385 25.19 1.36 11.13
CA ASP A 385 26.56 1.38 11.63
C ASP A 385 27.29 0.04 11.40
N GLU A 386 28.60 0.02 11.66
CA GLU A 386 29.44 -1.14 11.42
C GLU A 386 29.11 -2.36 12.30
N ARG A 387 28.39 -2.18 13.43
CA ARG A 387 28.01 -3.27 14.33
C ARG A 387 26.89 -4.12 13.71
N CYS A 388 26.03 -3.52 12.89
CA CYS A 388 24.98 -4.26 12.22
C CYS A 388 25.48 -4.89 10.93
N LYS A 389 25.62 -6.22 10.93
CA LYS A 389 26.01 -6.97 9.74
C LYS A 389 24.80 -7.41 8.93
N ALA A 390 23.62 -7.55 9.55
CA ALA A 390 22.41 -8.07 8.92
C ALA A 390 21.91 -7.18 7.76
N GLY A 391 21.26 -7.79 6.77
CA GLY A 391 20.67 -7.07 5.64
C GLY A 391 19.29 -6.51 5.99
N LEU A 392 19.11 -5.19 5.94
CA LEU A 392 17.81 -4.55 6.17
C LEU A 392 17.41 -3.77 4.93
N TYR A 393 16.25 -4.06 4.35
CA TYR A 393 15.75 -3.43 3.12
C TYR A 393 14.35 -2.84 3.33
N MET A 394 14.02 -1.77 2.61
CA MET A 394 12.69 -1.13 2.68
C MET A 394 12.07 -0.96 1.30
N GLN A 395 10.78 -1.26 1.15
CA GLN A 395 10.04 -0.98 -0.09
C GLN A 395 8.81 -0.13 0.18
N GLY A 396 8.64 0.97 -0.56
CA GLY A 396 7.46 1.83 -0.44
C GLY A 396 7.48 2.75 0.78
N PHE A 397 8.66 3.06 1.30
CA PHE A 397 8.91 4.02 2.38
C PHE A 397 9.96 5.09 2.01
N CYS A 398 10.43 5.08 0.77
CA CYS A 398 11.63 5.78 0.31
C CYS A 398 11.32 6.89 -0.71
N GLN A 399 10.06 7.31 -0.87
CA GLN A 399 9.68 8.37 -1.82
C GLN A 399 10.52 9.64 -1.71
N ALA A 400 10.92 10.04 -0.50
CA ALA A 400 11.73 11.24 -0.28
C ALA A 400 13.12 11.15 -0.95
N SER A 401 13.66 9.93 -1.13
CA SER A 401 14.96 9.69 -1.77
C SER A 401 14.86 9.08 -3.17
N HIS A 402 13.78 8.37 -3.49
CA HIS A 402 13.62 7.58 -4.71
C HIS A 402 12.48 8.08 -5.65
N GLY A 403 11.76 9.13 -5.25
CA GLY A 403 10.72 9.75 -6.07
C GLY A 403 9.33 9.10 -5.95
N LEU A 404 8.37 9.62 -6.72
CA LEU A 404 6.93 9.31 -6.58
C LEU A 404 6.57 7.85 -6.88
N SER A 405 7.36 7.17 -7.73
CA SER A 405 7.18 5.75 -8.06
C SER A 405 7.32 4.80 -6.89
N ASP A 406 8.04 5.19 -5.82
CA ASP A 406 8.37 4.31 -4.70
C ASP A 406 7.12 3.65 -4.07
N THR A 407 6.01 4.38 -4.05
CA THR A 407 4.79 3.95 -3.39
C THR A 407 3.81 3.18 -4.28
N LEU A 408 4.17 2.99 -5.56
CA LEU A 408 3.31 2.53 -6.65
C LEU A 408 3.81 1.24 -7.30
N LEU A 409 3.07 0.76 -8.30
CA LEU A 409 3.43 -0.39 -9.13
C LEU A 409 4.53 -0.05 -10.16
N SER A 410 4.75 1.24 -10.44
CA SER A 410 5.44 1.77 -11.62
C SER A 410 6.81 1.18 -11.93
N ILE A 411 7.60 0.90 -10.89
CA ILE A 411 8.98 0.43 -11.02
C ILE A 411 9.22 -0.92 -10.35
N LEU A 412 8.17 -1.62 -9.90
CA LEU A 412 8.33 -2.87 -9.15
C LEU A 412 9.24 -3.91 -9.83
N PRO A 413 9.16 -4.13 -11.15
CA PRO A 413 10.03 -5.11 -11.81
C PRO A 413 11.52 -4.78 -11.65
N ILE A 414 11.86 -3.49 -11.76
CA ILE A 414 13.23 -2.98 -11.70
C ILE A 414 13.72 -2.93 -10.25
N ARG A 415 12.92 -2.35 -9.34
CA ARG A 415 13.26 -2.32 -7.90
C ARG A 415 13.47 -3.72 -7.32
N ALA A 416 12.63 -4.67 -7.70
CA ALA A 416 12.77 -6.06 -7.28
C ALA A 416 14.11 -6.66 -7.71
N ASP A 417 14.57 -6.34 -8.93
CA ASP A 417 15.85 -6.82 -9.44
C ASP A 417 17.06 -6.19 -8.73
N GLU A 418 16.98 -4.88 -8.46
CA GLU A 418 18.01 -4.14 -7.73
C GLU A 418 18.17 -4.67 -6.29
N ILE A 419 17.07 -4.85 -5.58
CA ILE A 419 17.07 -5.40 -4.21
C ILE A 419 17.57 -6.86 -4.23
N ALA A 420 17.11 -7.68 -5.17
CA ALA A 420 17.57 -9.06 -5.30
C ALA A 420 19.08 -9.10 -5.57
N GLY A 421 19.59 -8.28 -6.50
CA GLY A 421 21.02 -8.16 -6.77
C GLY A 421 21.82 -7.77 -5.54
N SER A 422 21.37 -6.73 -4.81
CA SER A 422 21.99 -6.30 -3.55
C SER A 422 22.01 -7.40 -2.50
N LEU A 423 20.94 -8.18 -2.37
CA LEU A 423 20.84 -9.30 -1.43
C LEU A 423 21.85 -10.41 -1.76
N TYR A 424 21.96 -10.82 -3.03
CA TYR A 424 22.94 -11.83 -3.45
C TYR A 424 24.38 -11.36 -3.22
N GLU A 425 24.71 -10.10 -3.54
CA GLU A 425 26.04 -9.54 -3.26
C GLU A 425 26.33 -9.49 -1.75
N HIS A 426 25.34 -9.10 -0.93
CA HIS A 426 25.47 -9.14 0.52
C HIS A 426 25.77 -10.55 1.06
N GLY A 427 25.14 -11.57 0.49
CA GLY A 427 25.35 -12.98 0.85
C GLY A 427 26.74 -13.52 0.48
N LYS A 428 27.33 -13.08 -0.64
CA LYS A 428 28.67 -13.52 -1.09
C LYS A 428 29.78 -13.13 -0.11
N HIS A 429 29.67 -11.96 0.52
CA HIS A 429 30.68 -11.46 1.45
C HIS A 429 30.76 -12.22 2.79
N ARG A 430 29.81 -13.13 3.09
CA ARG A 430 29.74 -13.85 4.38
C ARG A 430 30.35 -15.26 4.42
N GLY A 431 30.82 -15.82 3.29
CA GLY A 431 31.60 -17.07 3.26
C GLY A 431 30.86 -18.37 3.64
N HIS A 432 31.49 -19.53 3.40
CA HIS A 432 30.93 -20.90 3.54
C HIS A 432 30.99 -21.51 4.97
N GLY A 433 31.28 -20.73 6.01
CA GLY A 433 31.38 -21.19 7.42
C GLY A 433 30.02 -21.47 8.10
N ARG A 434 29.06 -22.03 7.36
CA ARG A 434 27.62 -21.92 7.64
C ARG A 434 27.12 -22.75 8.83
N SER A 435 27.63 -23.95 9.10
CA SER A 435 26.90 -24.86 10.01
C SER A 435 26.98 -24.51 11.51
N VAL A 436 28.14 -24.03 12.01
CA VAL A 436 28.33 -23.83 13.47
C VAL A 436 27.73 -22.51 13.96
N VAL A 437 27.86 -21.44 13.16
CA VAL A 437 27.30 -20.13 13.49
C VAL A 437 25.77 -20.16 13.38
N ASP A 438 25.19 -20.85 12.40
CA ASP A 438 23.74 -20.99 12.27
C ASP A 438 23.12 -21.74 13.46
N LEU A 439 23.80 -22.79 13.97
CA LEU A 439 23.41 -23.50 15.20
C LEU A 439 23.45 -22.61 16.45
N LEU A 440 24.43 -21.70 16.54
CA LEU A 440 24.53 -20.73 17.64
C LEU A 440 23.48 -19.62 17.53
N LEU A 441 23.22 -19.10 16.33
CA LEU A 441 22.22 -18.06 16.08
C LEU A 441 20.79 -18.58 16.25
N ALA A 442 20.55 -19.87 15.96
CA ALA A 442 19.27 -20.52 16.20
C ALA A 442 18.97 -20.76 17.70
N THR A 443 20.01 -20.77 18.56
CA THR A 443 19.88 -21.08 19.99
C THR A 443 20.10 -19.87 20.91
N ALA A 444 20.66 -18.77 20.38
CA ALA A 444 20.82 -17.50 21.10
C ALA A 444 19.44 -16.93 21.47
N SER A 445 19.09 -17.08 22.75
CA SER A 445 17.80 -16.67 23.34
C SER A 445 17.77 -15.20 23.72
#